data_AF-A0A1C4D1G4-F1
#
_entry.id   AF-A0A1C4D1G4-F1
#
_cell.length_a   1.000
_cell.length_b   1.000
_cell.length_c   1.000
_cell.angle_alpha   90.00
_cell.angle_beta   90.00
_cell.angle_gamma   90.00
#
_symmetry.space_group_name_H-M   'P 1'
#
loop_
_entity.id
_entity.type
_entity.pdbx_description
1 polymer ?
#
loop_
_entity_poly.entity_id
_entity_poly.type
_entity_poly.pdbx_seq_one_letter_code
_entity_poly.pdbx_strand_id
1 'polypeptide(L)'
;MGDTLYECQYNAYGQIINETYHQDDFQALPDNPLRFQGQYYDEETGLHYNLNRYYDPFTGRYITQDPLGILGGLNSYQYAGSDPINWVDPLGLIKVENNGFEGIAGTGIDIVKTEKLAIQAQQELINEINKFGSKNQAAKNATMVGAYDPVTGQIAIGSSNANITAGALHPRTVEYIETQLGVKIGEFTSFCKNKAGACAEVSGADKLIRMGSNPENIKFTDALRPRDVWGKNHIPPAAVILPCQNCRITWPKGKK
;
A
#
# COMPACT_ATOMS: atom_id res chain seq x y z
N MET A 1 -16.66 39.42 -0.15
CA MET A 1 -15.96 38.44 -1.03
C MET A 1 -15.97 37.12 -0.29
N GLY A 2 -17.02 36.34 -0.51
CA GLY A 2 -17.36 35.15 0.29
C GLY A 2 -18.87 34.91 0.44
N ASP A 3 -19.70 35.76 -0.16
CA ASP A 3 -21.16 35.60 -0.16
C ASP A 3 -21.53 34.39 -1.06
N THR A 4 -22.38 33.50 -0.54
CA THR A 4 -22.86 32.33 -1.27
C THR A 4 -23.74 32.79 -2.44
N LEU A 5 -23.40 32.38 -3.66
CA LEU A 5 -24.21 32.66 -4.85
C LEU A 5 -25.11 31.48 -5.24
N TYR A 6 -24.68 30.25 -4.94
CA TYR A 6 -25.34 29.01 -5.32
C TYR A 6 -25.13 27.96 -4.23
N GLU A 7 -26.20 27.28 -3.84
CA GLU A 7 -26.20 26.12 -2.95
C GLU A 7 -26.95 24.97 -3.61
N CYS A 8 -26.41 23.75 -3.49
CA CYS A 8 -27.07 22.54 -3.96
C CYS A 8 -26.89 21.40 -2.95
N GLN A 9 -27.95 20.63 -2.74
CA GLN A 9 -27.99 19.47 -1.86
C GLN A 9 -28.35 18.23 -2.68
N TYR A 10 -27.59 17.15 -2.49
CA TYR A 10 -27.73 15.92 -3.26
C TYR A 10 -28.12 14.74 -2.36
N ASN A 11 -28.83 13.76 -2.93
CA ASN A 11 -28.96 12.45 -2.31
C ASN A 11 -27.67 11.63 -2.48
N ALA A 12 -27.63 10.42 -1.92
CA ALA A 12 -26.45 9.54 -2.00
C ALA A 12 -26.00 9.21 -3.44
N TYR A 13 -26.92 9.27 -4.41
CA TYR A 13 -26.67 8.97 -5.83
C TYR A 13 -26.56 10.23 -6.69
N GLY A 14 -26.44 11.41 -6.10
CA GLY A 14 -26.23 12.64 -6.86
C GLY A 14 -27.47 13.24 -7.52
N GLN A 15 -28.68 12.80 -7.15
CA GLN A 15 -29.91 13.50 -7.53
C GLN A 15 -30.06 14.76 -6.65
N ILE A 16 -30.38 15.88 -7.28
CA ILE A 16 -30.63 17.15 -6.61
C ILE A 16 -31.90 17.02 -5.73
N ILE A 17 -31.74 17.27 -4.43
CA ILE A 17 -32.82 17.37 -3.45
C ILE A 17 -33.27 18.82 -3.34
N ASN A 18 -32.31 19.74 -3.30
CA ASN A 18 -32.56 21.18 -3.22
C ASN A 18 -31.50 21.95 -4.01
N GLU A 19 -31.92 23.00 -4.71
CA GLU A 19 -31.06 23.91 -5.46
C GLU A 19 -31.53 25.33 -5.19
N THR A 20 -30.61 26.19 -4.76
CA THR A 20 -30.94 27.55 -4.34
C THR A 20 -29.93 28.54 -4.91
N TYR A 21 -30.47 29.57 -5.55
CA TYR A 21 -29.71 30.72 -6.02
C TYR A 21 -29.95 31.90 -5.08
N HIS A 22 -28.88 32.52 -4.62
CA HIS A 22 -28.94 33.60 -3.62
C HIS A 22 -28.88 35.00 -4.26
N GLN A 23 -29.28 35.10 -5.53
CA GLN A 23 -29.29 36.35 -6.30
C GLN A 23 -30.62 36.48 -7.06
N ASP A 24 -31.26 37.64 -6.92
CA ASP A 24 -32.58 37.92 -7.51
C ASP A 24 -32.51 38.31 -9.00
N ASP A 25 -31.32 38.65 -9.48
CA ASP A 25 -31.10 39.01 -10.89
C ASP A 25 -30.86 37.75 -11.73
N PHE A 26 -31.89 37.34 -12.49
CA PHE A 26 -31.86 36.20 -13.40
C PHE A 26 -30.78 36.29 -14.48
N GLN A 27 -30.35 37.49 -14.88
CA GLN A 27 -29.28 37.68 -15.87
C GLN A 27 -27.87 37.47 -15.28
N ALA A 28 -27.77 37.38 -13.96
CA ALA A 28 -26.52 37.26 -13.24
C ALA A 28 -26.40 35.94 -12.44
N LEU A 29 -27.30 34.98 -12.70
CA LEU A 29 -27.20 33.65 -12.10
C LEU A 29 -25.90 32.96 -12.54
N PRO A 30 -25.16 32.34 -11.61
CA PRO A 30 -23.97 31.59 -11.98
C PRO A 30 -24.35 30.36 -12.81
N ASP A 31 -23.75 30.23 -13.98
CA ASP A 31 -23.75 28.98 -14.73
C ASP A 31 -22.79 28.00 -14.03
N ASN A 32 -23.35 26.98 -13.40
CA ASN A 32 -22.60 25.92 -12.76
C ASN A 32 -23.05 24.57 -13.33
N PRO A 33 -22.37 24.05 -14.35
CA PRO A 33 -22.68 22.73 -14.91
C PRO A 33 -22.10 21.58 -14.07
N LEU A 34 -21.30 21.87 -13.03
CA LEU A 34 -20.73 20.81 -12.20
C LEU A 34 -21.78 20.23 -11.25
N ARG A 35 -21.79 18.91 -11.14
CA ARG A 35 -22.72 18.12 -10.32
C ARG A 35 -21.96 17.25 -9.32
N PHE A 36 -22.70 16.35 -8.67
CA PHE A 36 -22.21 15.39 -7.70
C PHE A 36 -20.87 14.75 -8.12
N GLN A 37 -19.86 14.89 -7.23
CA GLN A 37 -18.50 14.38 -7.41
C GLN A 37 -17.78 14.80 -8.71
N GLY A 38 -18.13 15.96 -9.29
CA GLY A 38 -17.40 16.56 -10.42
C GLY A 38 -17.88 16.17 -11.82
N GLN A 39 -19.06 15.53 -11.91
CA GLN A 39 -19.69 15.23 -13.19
C GLN A 39 -20.17 16.52 -13.88
N TYR A 40 -20.23 16.51 -15.21
CA TYR A 40 -20.75 17.63 -16.00
C TYR A 40 -22.22 17.40 -16.35
N TYR A 41 -23.09 18.34 -16.02
CA TYR A 41 -24.50 18.29 -16.39
C TYR A 41 -24.69 18.60 -17.87
N ASP A 42 -25.30 17.67 -18.59
CA ASP A 42 -25.73 17.87 -19.97
C ASP A 42 -27.19 18.29 -19.99
N GLU A 43 -27.44 19.57 -20.29
CA GLU A 43 -28.79 20.15 -20.30
C GLU A 43 -29.71 19.55 -21.35
N GLU A 44 -29.17 19.06 -22.48
CA GLU A 44 -29.98 18.50 -23.57
C GLU A 44 -30.61 17.17 -23.18
N THR A 45 -29.89 16.38 -22.37
CA THR A 45 -30.28 15.02 -22.01
C THR A 45 -30.75 14.88 -20.56
N GLY A 46 -30.41 15.86 -19.70
CA GLY A 46 -30.61 15.78 -18.26
C GLY A 46 -29.69 14.77 -17.56
N LEU A 47 -28.69 14.24 -18.27
CA LEU A 47 -27.75 13.24 -17.77
C LEU A 47 -26.46 13.91 -17.28
N HIS A 48 -25.69 13.15 -16.52
CA HIS A 48 -24.42 13.60 -15.99
C HIS A 48 -23.29 12.91 -16.76
N TYR A 49 -22.53 13.69 -17.53
CA TYR A 49 -21.35 13.19 -18.22
C TYR A 49 -20.19 12.98 -17.24
N ASN A 50 -19.72 11.74 -17.17
CA ASN A 50 -18.61 11.30 -16.34
C ASN A 50 -17.50 10.70 -17.20
N LEU A 51 -16.83 11.58 -17.96
CA LEU A 51 -15.71 11.32 -18.87
C LEU A 51 -15.91 10.19 -19.90
N ASN A 52 -15.96 8.93 -19.48
CA ASN A 52 -16.15 7.80 -20.40
C ASN A 52 -17.61 7.33 -20.47
N ARG A 53 -18.48 7.77 -19.56
CA ARG A 53 -19.86 7.28 -19.46
C ARG A 53 -20.85 8.38 -19.08
N TYR A 54 -22.10 8.19 -19.50
CA TYR A 54 -23.24 8.99 -19.03
C TYR A 54 -23.89 8.32 -17.82
N TYR A 55 -24.05 9.10 -16.77
CA TYR A 55 -24.63 8.72 -15.49
C TYR A 55 -26.03 9.31 -15.35
N ASP A 56 -26.96 8.49 -14.89
CA ASP A 56 -28.31 8.91 -14.52
C ASP A 56 -28.45 8.93 -12.99
N PRO A 57 -28.55 10.11 -12.35
CA PRO A 57 -28.70 10.23 -10.90
C PRO A 57 -30.05 9.70 -10.39
N PHE A 58 -31.08 9.62 -11.24
CA PHE A 58 -32.40 9.13 -10.83
C PHE A 58 -32.38 7.61 -10.62
N THR A 59 -31.74 6.86 -11.52
CA THR A 59 -31.58 5.41 -11.38
C THR A 59 -30.34 5.01 -10.59
N GLY A 60 -29.40 5.94 -10.38
CA GLY A 60 -28.15 5.71 -9.67
C GLY A 60 -27.16 4.84 -10.44
N ARG A 61 -27.19 4.90 -11.78
CA ARG A 61 -26.45 3.98 -12.68
C ARG A 61 -25.91 4.67 -13.92
N TYR A 62 -24.94 4.04 -14.55
CA TYR A 62 -24.57 4.41 -15.92
C TYR A 62 -25.62 3.92 -16.90
N ILE A 63 -25.85 4.70 -17.95
CA ILE A 63 -26.76 4.31 -19.04
C ILE A 63 -26.01 3.66 -20.22
N THR A 64 -24.69 3.84 -20.28
CA THR A 64 -23.80 3.18 -21.25
C THR A 64 -23.06 2.02 -20.59
N GLN A 65 -22.80 0.97 -21.37
CA GLN A 65 -22.05 -0.19 -20.92
C GLN A 65 -20.59 0.20 -20.63
N ASP A 66 -19.99 -0.36 -19.57
CA ASP A 66 -18.58 -0.19 -19.24
C ASP A 66 -17.65 -0.54 -20.42
N PRO A 67 -16.82 0.40 -20.90
CA PRO A 67 -15.82 0.14 -21.95
C PRO A 67 -14.81 -0.95 -21.59
N LEU A 68 -14.55 -1.19 -20.30
CA LEU A 68 -13.67 -2.27 -19.82
C LEU A 68 -14.36 -3.65 -19.81
N GLY A 69 -15.65 -3.70 -20.10
CA GLY A 69 -16.43 -4.94 -20.10
C GLY A 69 -16.37 -5.64 -18.74
N ILE A 70 -15.99 -6.92 -18.73
CA ILE A 70 -15.95 -7.73 -17.49
C ILE A 70 -14.87 -7.28 -16.50
N LEU A 71 -13.85 -6.54 -16.97
CA LEU A 71 -12.79 -6.01 -16.10
C LEU A 71 -13.31 -4.88 -15.21
N GLY A 72 -14.34 -4.15 -15.65
CA GLY A 72 -15.06 -3.16 -14.84
C GLY A 72 -16.02 -3.77 -13.81
N GLY A 73 -16.21 -5.09 -13.85
CA GLY A 73 -17.07 -5.85 -12.95
C GLY A 73 -18.17 -6.63 -13.67
N LEU A 74 -18.91 -7.43 -12.91
CA LEU A 74 -19.99 -8.25 -13.45
C LEU A 74 -21.22 -7.43 -13.90
N ASN A 75 -21.42 -6.25 -13.32
CA ASN A 75 -22.50 -5.35 -13.68
C ASN A 75 -21.94 -4.15 -14.44
N SER A 76 -22.07 -4.16 -15.77
CA SER A 76 -21.49 -3.15 -16.65
C SER A 76 -22.13 -1.75 -16.56
N TYR A 77 -23.21 -1.59 -15.78
CA TYR A 77 -23.92 -0.32 -15.60
C TYR A 77 -23.79 0.22 -14.16
N GLN A 78 -22.98 -0.43 -13.32
CA GLN A 78 -22.88 -0.09 -11.91
C GLN A 78 -22.07 1.19 -11.69
N TYR A 79 -22.62 2.13 -10.92
CA TYR A 79 -21.87 3.26 -10.37
C TYR A 79 -21.30 2.91 -9.00
N ALA A 80 -20.02 3.24 -8.78
CA ALA A 80 -19.36 3.18 -7.46
C ALA A 80 -19.58 1.89 -6.65
N GLY A 81 -19.75 0.74 -7.32
CA GLY A 81 -20.01 -0.52 -6.61
C GLY A 81 -21.33 -0.56 -5.83
N SER A 82 -22.30 0.30 -6.17
CA SER A 82 -23.53 0.53 -5.40
C SER A 82 -23.31 1.11 -3.99
N ASP A 83 -22.14 1.71 -3.74
CA ASP A 83 -21.80 2.39 -2.49
C ASP A 83 -21.18 3.78 -2.79
N PRO A 84 -21.99 4.74 -3.27
CA PRO A 84 -21.52 6.07 -3.68
C PRO A 84 -21.12 6.99 -2.52
N ILE A 85 -21.35 6.56 -1.27
CA ILE A 85 -20.90 7.27 -0.06
C ILE A 85 -19.41 7.00 0.14
N ASN A 86 -19.00 5.74 0.07
CA ASN A 86 -17.61 5.35 0.32
C ASN A 86 -16.75 5.28 -0.95
N TRP A 87 -17.36 5.29 -2.14
CA TRP A 87 -16.66 5.14 -3.41
C TRP A 87 -17.10 6.19 -4.42
N VAL A 88 -16.18 6.56 -5.30
CA VAL A 88 -16.38 7.45 -6.44
C VAL A 88 -15.79 6.81 -7.68
N ASP A 89 -16.32 7.11 -8.86
CA ASP A 89 -15.72 6.69 -10.13
C ASP A 89 -15.35 7.95 -10.94
N PRO A 90 -14.14 8.51 -10.76
CA PRO A 90 -13.76 9.80 -11.34
C PRO A 90 -13.60 9.76 -12.87
N LEU A 91 -13.36 8.58 -13.43
CA LEU A 91 -13.12 8.39 -14.86
C LEU A 91 -14.33 7.78 -15.59
N GLY A 92 -15.34 7.31 -14.87
CA GLY A 92 -16.37 6.50 -15.47
C GLY A 92 -15.85 5.14 -15.92
N LEU A 93 -14.91 4.51 -15.20
CA LEU A 93 -14.31 3.22 -15.54
C LEU A 93 -14.09 2.34 -14.31
N ILE A 94 -13.49 2.88 -13.25
CA ILE A 94 -13.09 2.13 -12.05
C ILE A 94 -13.37 3.00 -10.84
N LYS A 95 -14.07 2.41 -9.86
CA LYS A 95 -14.30 3.05 -8.58
C LYS A 95 -13.02 3.14 -7.74
N VAL A 96 -12.85 4.24 -7.05
CA VAL A 96 -11.81 4.50 -6.04
C VAL A 96 -12.48 4.90 -4.74
N GLU A 97 -11.82 4.66 -3.62
CA GLU A 97 -12.35 5.04 -2.31
C GLU A 97 -12.49 6.56 -2.21
N ASN A 98 -13.64 7.01 -1.72
CA ASN A 98 -13.95 8.41 -1.46
C ASN A 98 -13.30 8.85 -0.14
N ASN A 99 -11.96 8.89 -0.13
CA ASN A 99 -11.17 9.14 1.08
C ASN A 99 -11.06 10.64 1.45
N GLY A 100 -11.90 11.51 0.89
CA GLY A 100 -11.78 12.95 1.03
C GLY A 100 -10.41 13.47 0.57
N PHE A 101 -10.18 14.79 0.70
CA PHE A 101 -8.89 15.39 0.36
C PHE A 101 -7.73 14.91 1.28
N GLU A 102 -8.05 14.16 2.35
CA GLU A 102 -7.07 13.51 3.24
C GLU A 102 -6.41 12.27 2.60
N GLY A 103 -7.12 11.57 1.71
CA GLY A 103 -6.61 10.34 1.09
C GLY A 103 -5.51 10.56 0.03
N ILE A 104 -5.57 11.66 -0.72
CA ILE A 104 -4.63 11.90 -1.84
C ILE A 104 -3.36 12.62 -1.37
N ALA A 105 -3.46 13.48 -0.36
CA ALA A 105 -2.27 14.10 0.26
C ALA A 105 -1.46 13.09 1.11
N GLY A 106 -2.10 12.04 1.65
CA GLY A 106 -1.42 11.01 2.45
C GLY A 106 -0.87 9.82 1.66
N THR A 107 -1.55 9.34 0.61
CA THR A 107 -1.16 8.05 0.00
C THR A 107 -0.35 8.17 -1.30
N GLY A 108 -0.53 9.25 -2.08
CA GLY A 108 0.20 9.44 -3.34
C GLY A 108 1.69 9.74 -3.15
N ILE A 109 2.05 10.38 -2.04
CA ILE A 109 3.45 10.70 -1.70
C ILE A 109 4.10 9.56 -0.91
N ASP A 110 3.34 8.80 -0.10
CA ASP A 110 3.89 7.71 0.70
C ASP A 110 4.08 6.38 -0.06
N ILE A 111 3.30 6.06 -1.10
CA ILE A 111 3.58 4.88 -1.93
C ILE A 111 4.91 5.05 -2.68
N VAL A 112 5.11 6.20 -3.33
CA VAL A 112 6.36 6.51 -4.05
C VAL A 112 7.54 6.54 -3.08
N LYS A 113 7.36 7.13 -1.88
CA LYS A 113 8.40 7.13 -0.83
C LYS A 113 8.71 5.71 -0.33
N THR A 114 7.69 4.89 -0.12
CA THR A 114 7.84 3.49 0.34
C THR A 114 8.49 2.62 -0.74
N GLU A 115 8.10 2.77 -2.00
CA GLU A 115 8.71 2.04 -3.11
C GLU A 115 10.16 2.46 -3.33
N LYS A 116 10.44 3.77 -3.30
CA LYS A 116 11.81 4.29 -3.37
C LYS A 116 12.67 3.77 -2.22
N LEU A 117 12.12 3.71 -1.01
CA LEU A 117 12.80 3.17 0.17
C LEU A 117 13.02 1.66 0.04
N ALA A 118 12.06 0.91 -0.52
CA ALA A 118 12.22 -0.51 -0.80
C ALA A 118 13.32 -0.78 -1.83
N ILE A 119 13.39 0.04 -2.89
CA ILE A 119 14.47 -0.02 -3.90
C ILE A 119 15.81 0.31 -3.26
N GLN A 120 15.87 1.33 -2.40
CA GLN A 120 17.09 1.68 -1.67
C GLN A 120 17.55 0.54 -0.77
N ALA A 121 16.65 -0.06 0.01
CA ALA A 121 16.96 -1.20 0.87
C ALA A 121 17.46 -2.40 0.07
N GLN A 122 16.89 -2.64 -1.13
CA GLN A 122 17.34 -3.69 -2.03
C GLN A 122 18.76 -3.43 -2.57
N GLN A 123 19.06 -2.17 -2.90
CA GLN A 123 20.39 -1.78 -3.38
C GLN A 123 21.44 -1.86 -2.27
N GLU A 124 21.11 -1.41 -1.05
CA GLU A 124 21.97 -1.54 0.12
C GLU A 124 22.26 -3.00 0.45
N LEU A 125 21.26 -3.89 0.32
CA LEU A 125 21.45 -5.33 0.46
C LEU A 125 22.46 -5.88 -0.56
N ILE A 126 22.34 -5.51 -1.84
CA ILE A 126 23.29 -5.94 -2.88
C ILE A 126 24.69 -5.39 -2.57
N ASN A 127 24.79 -4.12 -2.18
CA ASN A 127 26.05 -3.49 -1.82
C ASN A 127 26.72 -4.20 -0.65
N GLU A 128 25.97 -4.55 0.41
CA GLU A 128 26.51 -5.31 1.54
C GLU A 128 26.96 -6.72 1.15
N ILE A 129 26.21 -7.40 0.29
CA ILE A 129 26.64 -8.71 -0.25
C ILE A 129 27.95 -8.55 -1.03
N ASN A 130 28.09 -7.49 -1.83
CA ASN A 130 29.29 -7.25 -2.63
C ASN A 130 30.51 -6.77 -1.81
N LYS A 131 30.33 -6.40 -0.53
CA LYS A 131 31.45 -6.13 0.39
C LYS A 131 32.19 -7.37 0.86
N PHE A 132 31.61 -8.58 0.71
CA PHE A 132 32.34 -9.81 1.02
C PHE A 132 33.57 -9.93 0.11
N GLY A 133 34.73 -10.29 0.67
CA GLY A 133 35.97 -10.40 -0.10
C GLY A 133 36.00 -11.58 -1.08
N SER A 134 35.08 -12.54 -0.96
CA SER A 134 34.93 -13.66 -1.89
C SER A 134 33.55 -14.30 -1.83
N LYS A 135 33.19 -15.03 -2.90
CA LYS A 135 31.99 -15.89 -2.94
C LYS A 135 31.92 -16.89 -1.78
N ASN A 136 33.06 -17.43 -1.33
CA ASN A 136 33.13 -18.36 -0.21
C ASN A 136 32.80 -17.70 1.13
N GLN A 137 33.18 -16.44 1.32
CA GLN A 137 32.75 -15.67 2.50
C GLN A 137 31.26 -15.35 2.46
N ALA A 138 30.74 -14.95 1.30
CA ALA A 138 29.30 -14.72 1.11
C ALA A 138 28.47 -15.98 1.40
N ALA A 139 28.98 -17.16 1.00
CA ALA A 139 28.32 -18.45 1.24
C ALA A 139 28.18 -18.85 2.71
N LYS A 140 28.90 -18.20 3.64
CA LYS A 140 28.72 -18.44 5.09
C LYS A 140 27.37 -17.95 5.60
N ASN A 141 26.79 -16.95 4.95
CA ASN A 141 25.44 -16.48 5.23
C ASN A 141 24.45 -17.22 4.32
N ALA A 142 23.55 -17.99 4.92
CA ALA A 142 22.55 -18.74 4.15
C ALA A 142 21.50 -17.81 3.53
N THR A 143 21.14 -16.73 4.22
CA THR A 143 20.12 -15.78 3.79
C THR A 143 20.45 -14.38 4.30
N MET A 144 20.26 -13.36 3.45
CA MET A 144 20.32 -11.95 3.83
C MET A 144 19.08 -11.22 3.31
N VAL A 145 18.65 -10.17 4.01
CA VAL A 145 17.46 -9.40 3.66
C VAL A 145 17.65 -7.94 4.03
N GLY A 146 17.07 -7.03 3.25
CA GLY A 146 16.94 -5.62 3.63
C GLY A 146 15.66 -5.44 4.43
N ALA A 147 15.76 -4.91 5.64
CA ALA A 147 14.63 -4.45 6.43
C ALA A 147 14.55 -2.92 6.34
N TYR A 148 13.35 -2.36 6.27
CA TYR A 148 13.15 -0.92 6.24
C TYR A 148 11.88 -0.52 6.98
N ASP A 149 11.87 0.68 7.56
CA ASP A 149 10.69 1.27 8.19
C ASP A 149 10.19 2.44 7.33
N PRO A 150 9.02 2.34 6.67
CA PRO A 150 8.46 3.40 5.84
C PRO A 150 8.18 4.71 6.57
N VAL A 151 7.95 4.65 7.89
CA VAL A 151 7.61 5.82 8.71
C VAL A 151 8.87 6.60 9.02
N THR A 152 9.91 5.93 9.52
CA THR A 152 11.16 6.58 9.93
C THR A 152 12.15 6.76 8.77
N GLY A 153 12.00 6.00 7.68
CA GLY A 153 12.93 5.99 6.54
C GLY A 153 14.22 5.22 6.82
N GLN A 154 14.31 4.50 7.94
CA GLN A 154 15.50 3.74 8.31
C GLN A 154 15.59 2.42 7.53
N ILE A 155 16.81 1.98 7.25
CA ILE A 155 17.12 0.71 6.58
C ILE A 155 18.16 -0.04 7.43
N ALA A 156 18.02 -1.36 7.50
CA ALA A 156 19.02 -2.23 8.08
C ALA A 156 19.12 -3.55 7.31
N ILE A 157 20.33 -4.07 7.18
CA ILE A 157 20.56 -5.37 6.54
C ILE A 157 20.63 -6.47 7.60
N GLY A 158 19.78 -7.48 7.46
CA GLY A 158 19.75 -8.67 8.31
C GLY A 158 20.42 -9.86 7.64
N SER A 159 21.00 -10.75 8.44
CA SER A 159 21.51 -12.05 8.00
C SER A 159 21.03 -13.17 8.91
N SER A 160 20.80 -14.35 8.33
CA SER A 160 20.39 -15.53 9.09
C SER A 160 21.50 -15.98 10.03
N ASN A 161 21.19 -16.20 11.31
CA ASN A 161 22.14 -16.71 12.29
C ASN A 161 21.52 -17.88 13.07
N ALA A 162 21.98 -19.10 12.77
CA ALA A 162 21.47 -20.32 13.40
C ALA A 162 21.80 -20.45 14.90
N ASN A 163 22.79 -19.68 15.39
CA ASN A 163 23.26 -19.72 16.77
C ASN A 163 22.70 -18.56 17.62
N ILE A 164 21.59 -17.95 17.20
CA ILE A 164 20.99 -16.83 17.95
C ILE A 164 20.40 -17.31 19.28
N THR A 165 20.49 -16.45 20.30
CA THR A 165 19.87 -16.64 21.61
C THR A 165 19.03 -15.40 21.95
N ALA A 166 18.07 -15.54 22.89
CA ALA A 166 17.22 -14.42 23.30
C ALA A 166 18.03 -13.20 23.78
N GLY A 167 19.12 -13.42 24.51
CA GLY A 167 20.01 -12.36 25.00
C GLY A 167 20.79 -11.62 23.91
N ALA A 168 20.83 -12.14 22.68
CA ALA A 168 21.45 -11.46 21.55
C ALA A 168 20.51 -10.43 20.90
N LEU A 169 19.21 -10.49 21.17
CA LEU A 169 18.18 -9.60 20.61
C LEU A 169 17.78 -8.53 21.63
N HIS A 170 17.25 -7.42 21.13
CA HIS A 170 16.70 -6.37 21.97
C HIS A 170 15.43 -6.87 22.68
N PRO A 171 15.17 -6.52 23.96
CA PRO A 171 14.01 -7.01 24.70
C PRO A 171 12.67 -6.82 23.99
N ARG A 172 12.46 -5.65 23.36
CA ARG A 172 11.25 -5.39 22.54
C ARG A 172 11.12 -6.32 21.34
N THR A 173 12.23 -6.72 20.73
CA THR A 173 12.25 -7.67 19.61
C THR A 173 11.83 -9.05 20.09
N VAL A 174 12.38 -9.49 21.22
CA VAL A 174 12.03 -10.79 21.84
C VAL A 174 10.55 -10.82 22.18
N GLU A 175 10.07 -9.82 22.94
CA GLU A 175 8.67 -9.72 23.35
C GLU A 175 7.70 -9.76 22.16
N TYR A 176 7.99 -8.98 21.11
CA TYR A 176 7.16 -8.94 19.91
C TYR A 176 7.11 -10.31 19.21
N ILE A 177 8.26 -10.95 18.98
CA ILE A 177 8.31 -12.23 18.27
C ILE A 177 7.64 -13.35 19.06
N GLU A 178 7.91 -13.44 20.37
CA GLU A 178 7.31 -14.46 21.23
C GLU A 178 5.79 -14.29 21.32
N THR A 179 5.29 -13.05 21.32
CA THR A 179 3.86 -12.75 21.29
C THR A 179 3.21 -13.21 19.98
N GLN A 180 3.87 -12.95 18.83
CA GLN A 180 3.32 -13.32 17.53
C GLN A 180 3.38 -14.83 17.24
N LEU A 181 4.44 -15.52 17.68
CA LEU A 181 4.64 -16.93 17.38
C LEU A 181 4.18 -17.88 18.49
N GLY A 182 3.99 -17.40 19.72
CA GLY A 182 3.62 -18.21 20.87
C GLY A 182 4.70 -19.20 21.34
N VAL A 183 5.96 -19.03 20.88
CA VAL A 183 7.12 -19.86 21.26
C VAL A 183 8.28 -18.98 21.72
N LYS A 184 9.21 -19.53 22.50
CA LYS A 184 10.38 -18.78 22.96
C LYS A 184 11.46 -18.67 21.88
N ILE A 185 12.24 -17.57 21.91
CA ILE A 185 13.39 -17.43 21.03
C ILE A 185 14.38 -18.58 21.24
N GLY A 186 14.81 -19.22 20.15
CA GLY A 186 15.70 -20.39 20.17
C GLY A 186 14.96 -21.74 20.12
N GLU A 187 13.64 -21.77 20.26
CA GLU A 187 12.84 -22.99 20.09
C GLU A 187 12.49 -23.24 18.63
N PHE A 188 12.19 -24.51 18.30
CA PHE A 188 11.69 -24.88 16.99
C PHE A 188 10.17 -24.71 16.94
N THR A 189 9.69 -24.08 15.89
CA THR A 189 8.27 -24.06 15.52
C THR A 189 7.95 -25.24 14.61
N SER A 190 6.69 -25.70 14.57
CA SER A 190 6.20 -26.63 13.55
C SER A 190 6.27 -26.08 12.11
N PHE A 191 6.40 -24.75 11.96
CA PHE A 191 6.23 -24.05 10.70
C PHE A 191 7.53 -23.82 9.91
N CYS A 192 8.71 -24.03 10.51
CA CYS A 192 10.00 -23.74 9.86
C CYS A 192 11.11 -24.64 10.39
N LYS A 193 12.10 -24.93 9.53
CA LYS A 193 13.33 -25.66 9.91
C LYS A 193 14.31 -24.82 10.75
N ASN A 194 14.08 -23.51 10.87
CA ASN A 194 14.90 -22.61 11.69
C ASN A 194 14.25 -22.35 13.04
N LYS A 195 15.09 -22.19 14.05
CA LYS A 195 14.68 -21.74 15.39
C LYS A 195 14.06 -20.34 15.33
N ALA A 196 13.08 -20.09 16.20
CA ALA A 196 12.51 -18.76 16.38
C ALA A 196 13.63 -17.76 16.69
N GLY A 197 13.65 -16.65 15.95
CA GLY A 197 14.71 -15.63 16.06
C GLY A 197 15.89 -15.78 15.09
N ALA A 198 16.14 -16.96 14.51
CA ALA A 198 17.33 -17.21 13.68
C ALA A 198 17.25 -16.65 12.24
N CYS A 199 16.09 -16.11 11.87
CA CYS A 199 15.79 -15.65 10.52
C CYS A 199 16.50 -14.32 10.22
N ALA A 200 16.83 -14.09 8.94
CA ALA A 200 17.47 -12.86 8.51
C ALA A 200 16.58 -11.63 8.78
N GLU A 201 15.26 -11.80 8.64
CA GLU A 201 14.24 -10.79 8.91
C GLU A 201 14.27 -10.35 10.37
N VAL A 202 14.46 -11.29 11.31
CA VAL A 202 14.58 -10.96 12.74
C VAL A 202 15.83 -10.14 13.01
N SER A 203 16.96 -10.50 12.43
CA SER A 203 18.20 -9.74 12.59
C SER A 203 18.09 -8.32 12.00
N GLY A 204 17.44 -8.16 10.85
CA GLY A 204 17.18 -6.87 10.24
C GLY A 204 16.23 -6.03 11.09
N ALA A 205 15.13 -6.61 11.55
CA ALA A 205 14.16 -5.95 12.40
C ALA A 205 14.76 -5.52 13.75
N ASP A 206 15.57 -6.37 14.38
CA ASP A 206 16.22 -6.06 15.66
C ASP A 206 17.08 -4.78 15.56
N LYS A 207 17.81 -4.61 14.45
CA LYS A 207 18.60 -3.40 14.19
C LYS A 207 17.72 -2.16 14.08
N LEU A 208 16.60 -2.24 13.35
CA LEU A 208 15.65 -1.13 13.24
C LEU A 208 14.99 -0.80 14.59
N ILE A 209 14.61 -1.82 15.37
CA ILE A 209 13.99 -1.65 16.68
C ILE A 209 14.96 -0.96 17.66
N ARG A 210 16.25 -1.31 17.61
CA ARG A 210 17.30 -0.60 18.38
C ARG A 210 17.45 0.86 17.98
N MET A 211 17.15 1.19 16.73
CA MET A 211 17.13 2.57 16.22
C MET A 211 15.79 3.29 16.48
N GLY A 212 14.87 2.66 17.20
CA GLY A 212 13.60 3.25 17.63
C GLY A 212 12.40 2.92 16.74
N SER A 213 12.57 2.14 15.67
CA SER A 213 11.47 1.73 14.79
C SER A 213 10.45 0.84 15.52
N ASN A 214 9.17 0.98 15.16
CA ASN A 214 8.11 0.11 15.67
C ASN A 214 8.13 -1.23 14.90
N PRO A 215 8.19 -2.40 15.58
CA PRO A 215 8.18 -3.72 14.93
C PRO A 215 7.09 -3.92 13.87
N GLU A 216 5.90 -3.34 14.06
CA GLU A 216 4.76 -3.50 13.16
C GLU A 216 4.91 -2.76 11.82
N ASN A 217 5.71 -1.70 11.80
CA ASN A 217 5.94 -0.88 10.60
C ASN A 217 7.00 -1.49 9.67
N ILE A 218 7.79 -2.43 10.18
CA ILE A 218 8.95 -2.96 9.47
C ILE A 218 8.50 -3.77 8.26
N LYS A 219 9.08 -3.42 7.12
CA LYS A 219 8.94 -4.11 5.85
C LYS A 219 10.27 -4.71 5.42
N PHE A 220 10.22 -5.70 4.53
CA PHE A 220 11.36 -6.45 4.06
C PHE A 220 11.41 -6.48 2.53
N THR A 221 12.63 -6.48 2.00
CA THR A 221 12.90 -6.80 0.61
C THR A 221 12.77 -8.30 0.37
N ASP A 222 12.96 -8.73 -0.89
CA ASP A 222 13.22 -10.14 -1.17
C ASP A 222 14.45 -10.61 -0.40
N ALA A 223 14.32 -11.76 0.27
CA ALA A 223 15.43 -12.40 0.93
C ALA A 223 16.32 -13.07 -0.12
N LEU A 224 17.64 -12.90 -0.02
CA LEU A 224 18.60 -13.33 -1.03
C LEU A 224 19.59 -14.35 -0.49
N ARG A 225 20.06 -15.24 -1.37
CA ARG A 225 21.25 -16.08 -1.18
C ARG A 225 22.50 -15.30 -1.57
N PRO A 226 23.34 -14.86 -0.61
CA PRO A 226 24.48 -13.98 -0.90
C PRO A 226 25.45 -14.57 -1.92
N ARG A 227 25.71 -15.88 -1.86
CA ARG A 227 26.61 -16.57 -2.80
C ARG A 227 26.19 -16.46 -4.28
N ASP A 228 24.89 -16.33 -4.54
CA ASP A 228 24.33 -16.36 -5.90
C ASP A 228 24.21 -14.94 -6.48
N VAL A 229 24.30 -13.92 -5.62
CA VAL A 229 24.28 -12.48 -5.94
C VAL A 229 25.69 -11.86 -5.95
N TRP A 230 26.63 -12.39 -5.16
CA TRP A 230 27.99 -11.85 -5.03
C TRP A 230 28.67 -11.61 -6.39
N GLY A 231 29.20 -10.40 -6.57
CA GLY A 231 29.86 -9.95 -7.80
C GLY A 231 28.90 -9.55 -8.92
N LYS A 232 27.58 -9.47 -8.66
CA LYS A 232 26.57 -9.06 -9.63
C LYS A 232 25.90 -7.76 -9.19
N ASN A 233 25.41 -7.01 -10.19
CA ASN A 233 24.64 -5.78 -10.00
C ASN A 233 23.13 -6.01 -10.20
N HIS A 234 22.71 -7.25 -10.40
CA HIS A 234 21.31 -7.65 -10.55
C HIS A 234 21.05 -8.90 -9.69
N ILE A 235 19.79 -9.15 -9.38
CA ILE A 235 19.36 -10.31 -8.58
C ILE A 235 18.90 -11.41 -9.54
N PRO A 236 19.60 -12.54 -9.63
CA PRO A 236 19.11 -13.69 -10.38
C PRO A 236 17.85 -14.26 -9.70
N PRO A 237 16.82 -14.69 -10.44
CA PRO A 237 15.61 -15.28 -9.84
C PRO A 237 15.93 -16.45 -8.88
N ALA A 238 16.93 -17.27 -9.21
CA ALA A 238 17.36 -18.39 -8.37
C ALA A 238 18.01 -17.99 -7.03
N ALA A 239 18.40 -16.72 -6.87
CA ALA A 239 18.96 -16.20 -5.64
C ALA A 239 17.89 -15.79 -4.62
N VAL A 240 16.64 -15.60 -5.06
CA VAL A 240 15.52 -15.18 -4.19
C VAL A 240 15.05 -16.37 -3.34
N ILE A 241 14.87 -16.14 -2.05
CA ILE A 241 14.37 -17.10 -1.08
C ILE A 241 12.99 -16.67 -0.63
N LEU A 242 12.01 -17.55 -0.84
CA LEU A 242 10.67 -17.32 -0.32
C LEU A 242 10.69 -17.33 1.21
N PRO A 243 10.01 -16.37 1.84
CA PRO A 243 10.11 -16.23 3.27
C PRO A 243 9.25 -17.28 3.97
N CYS A 244 9.79 -17.86 5.05
CA CYS A 244 9.16 -18.95 5.78
C CYS A 244 7.87 -18.50 6.51
N GLN A 245 7.08 -19.48 6.94
CA GLN A 245 5.80 -19.25 7.59
C GLN A 245 5.93 -18.49 8.93
N ASN A 246 7.00 -18.72 9.72
CA ASN A 246 7.27 -17.92 10.92
C ASN A 246 7.34 -16.43 10.59
N CYS A 247 8.17 -16.06 9.62
CA CYS A 247 8.32 -14.66 9.23
C CYS A 247 7.00 -14.07 8.68
N ARG A 248 6.09 -14.87 8.11
CA ARG A 248 4.78 -14.39 7.61
C ARG A 248 3.80 -14.14 8.76
N ILE A 249 3.86 -14.97 9.80
CA ILE A 249 3.06 -14.80 11.01
C ILE A 249 3.57 -13.60 11.82
N THR A 250 4.89 -13.48 12.00
CA THR A 250 5.49 -12.38 12.77
C THR A 250 5.30 -11.00 12.12
N TRP A 251 5.36 -10.94 10.78
CA TRP A 251 5.18 -9.70 10.02
C TRP A 251 4.21 -9.92 8.84
N PRO A 252 2.89 -9.91 9.09
CA PRO A 252 1.89 -10.15 8.05
C PRO A 252 1.83 -9.03 7.01
N LYS A 253 2.08 -7.77 7.44
CA LYS A 253 2.10 -6.57 6.58
C LYS A 253 3.51 -6.18 6.10
N GLY A 254 4.52 -6.90 6.56
CA GLY A 254 5.94 -6.55 6.37
C GLY A 254 6.55 -7.07 5.08
N LYS A 255 5.81 -7.75 4.22
CA LYS A 255 6.36 -8.39 3.01
C LYS A 255 5.71 -7.83 1.76
N LYS A 256 6.50 -7.76 0.69
CA LYS A 256 5.95 -7.74 -0.67
C LYS A 256 5.32 -9.08 -1.01
#